data_AF-A0A9D2RBC3-F1
#
_entry.id   AF-A0A9D2RBC3-F1
#
_cell.length_a   1.000
_cell.length_b   1.000
_cell.length_c   1.000
_cell.angle_alpha   90.00
_cell.angle_beta   90.00
_cell.angle_gamma   90.00
#
_symmetry.space_group_name_H-M   'P 1'
#
loop_
_entity.id
_entity.type
_entity.pdbx_description
1 polymer ?
#
loop_
_entity_poly.entity_id
_entity_poly.type
_entity_poly.pdbx_seq_one_letter_code
_entity_poly.pdbx_strand_id
1 'polypeptide(L)'
;MERKKITVLLGFLLSGICILGGCDSKEERSAKKAVEQELEKLQSSDSQTIQDCIDTQNLLPSSEYTDEAAEEIADIFSLFYKNFSFEIKKVRVDKDNDKGYVQTNLTTIDAHSLAKDYSAALLQKQIEMDASPGEVEFSLSDSCLLLKDKLESKDYDTETVEFSIPLEKEADSWKVIHTEELDSILTGNFADYMSDSRLLSPSEIVAAHFDTIGNFDSEQLKIYLSLDELMQTDDAFNNSLATAITQQIEKSFHYQITEEEQEENNAEVHATITSPDFETILDSYKNQLTKWLKTSDSLSAGAQGRRDKERELLISCIENNEDTVSKDIVIRLFNDGVNWKIQMDPDIAEAVFGDIPSAIESIAENIQ
;
A
#
# COMPACT_ATOMS: atom_id res chain seq x y z
N MET A 1 -22.30 13.69 104.23
CA MET A 1 -22.24 14.51 103.01
C MET A 1 -21.83 13.58 101.87
N GLU A 2 -22.70 12.97 101.04
CA GLU A 2 -23.85 13.53 100.28
C GLU A 2 -23.46 14.89 99.67
N ARG A 3 -23.34 15.10 98.34
CA ARG A 3 -24.11 14.59 97.18
C ARG A 3 -23.39 14.76 95.82
N LYS A 4 -23.60 13.75 94.96
CA LYS A 4 -24.03 13.74 93.53
C LYS A 4 -23.27 14.50 92.40
N LYS A 5 -22.83 13.67 91.43
CA LYS A 5 -23.08 13.65 89.95
C LYS A 5 -22.77 14.92 89.13
N ILE A 6 -22.09 14.84 87.98
CA ILE A 6 -22.68 14.47 86.68
C ILE A 6 -21.62 13.98 85.67
N THR A 7 -22.01 12.95 84.93
CA THR A 7 -21.38 12.28 83.81
C THR A 7 -21.43 13.11 82.52
N VAL A 8 -20.35 13.08 81.71
CA VAL A 8 -20.46 13.13 80.24
C VAL A 8 -19.50 12.09 79.67
N LEU A 9 -20.07 11.06 79.05
CA LEU A 9 -19.36 10.09 78.21
C LEU A 9 -18.84 10.81 76.96
N LEU A 10 -17.53 10.73 76.67
CA LEU A 10 -17.02 10.88 75.31
C LEU A 10 -16.57 9.49 74.85
N GLY A 11 -17.39 8.89 73.99
CA GLY A 11 -17.16 7.58 73.40
C GLY A 11 -16.06 7.65 72.34
N PHE A 12 -15.14 6.70 72.46
CA PHE A 12 -14.20 6.25 71.44
C PHE A 12 -14.90 5.99 70.10
N LEU A 13 -14.39 6.60 69.03
CA LEU A 13 -14.49 6.11 67.65
C LEU A 13 -13.32 6.71 66.85
N LEU A 14 -12.11 6.22 67.13
CA LEU A 14 -11.05 6.18 66.11
C LEU A 14 -11.48 5.12 65.10
N SER A 15 -12.32 5.51 64.12
CA SER A 15 -12.44 4.73 62.90
C SER A 15 -11.13 4.91 62.15
N GLY A 16 -10.32 3.84 62.13
CA GLY A 16 -9.10 3.77 61.35
C GLY A 16 -9.38 4.13 59.91
N ILE A 17 -8.89 5.30 59.51
CA ILE A 17 -8.57 5.59 58.12
C ILE A 17 -7.29 4.79 57.84
N CYS A 18 -7.45 3.48 57.64
CA CYS A 18 -6.50 2.69 56.87
C CYS A 18 -6.79 3.01 55.41
N ILE A 19 -6.19 4.09 54.91
CA ILE A 19 -5.91 4.18 53.47
C ILE A 19 -4.97 3.01 53.20
N LEU A 20 -5.52 1.88 52.79
CA LEU A 20 -4.80 0.76 52.22
C LEU A 20 -4.29 1.20 50.84
N GLY A 21 -3.35 2.14 50.82
CA GLY A 21 -2.35 2.16 49.77
C GLY A 21 -1.45 0.97 50.06
N GLY A 22 -1.67 -0.14 49.35
CA GLY A 22 -0.79 -1.30 49.44
C GLY A 22 0.63 -0.82 49.16
N CYS A 23 1.52 -0.96 50.14
CA CYS A 23 2.94 -0.76 49.89
C CYS A 23 3.38 -1.89 48.96
N ASP A 24 3.59 -1.56 47.67
CA ASP A 24 4.19 -2.50 46.72
C ASP A 24 5.44 -3.12 47.35
N SER A 25 5.54 -4.43 47.27
CA SER A 25 6.67 -5.20 47.78
C SER A 25 7.95 -4.85 47.01
N LYS A 26 9.11 -5.15 47.61
CA LYS A 26 10.42 -4.91 46.95
C LYS A 26 10.49 -5.58 45.57
N GLU A 27 9.93 -6.79 45.45
CA GLU A 27 9.89 -7.54 44.20
C GLU A 27 8.96 -6.88 43.16
N GLU A 28 7.76 -6.44 43.56
CA GLU A 28 6.84 -5.73 42.65
C GLU A 28 7.44 -4.41 42.14
N ARG A 29 8.16 -3.66 42.99
CA ARG A 29 8.87 -2.45 42.55
C ARG A 29 10.00 -2.75 41.57
N SER A 30 10.72 -3.85 41.80
CA SER A 30 11.81 -4.27 40.91
C SER A 30 11.26 -4.71 39.55
N ALA A 31 10.20 -5.52 39.55
CA ALA A 31 9.46 -5.94 38.36
C ALA A 31 8.89 -4.75 37.58
N LYS A 32 8.26 -3.80 38.29
CA LYS A 32 7.75 -2.55 37.70
C LYS A 32 8.85 -1.79 36.97
N LYS A 33 9.99 -1.60 37.64
CA LYS A 33 11.12 -0.85 37.10
C LYS A 33 11.71 -1.53 35.86
N ALA A 34 11.73 -2.86 35.80
CA ALA A 34 12.20 -3.59 34.62
C ALA A 34 11.35 -3.26 33.39
N VAL A 35 10.01 -3.27 33.52
CA VAL A 35 9.09 -2.89 32.43
C VAL A 35 9.24 -1.43 32.06
N GLU A 36 9.28 -0.51 33.03
CA GLU A 36 9.48 0.92 32.77
C GLU A 36 10.76 1.16 31.98
N GLN A 37 11.88 0.57 32.39
CA GLN A 37 13.17 0.74 31.73
C GLN A 37 13.21 0.20 30.30
N GLU A 38 12.41 -0.80 29.97
CA GLU A 38 12.36 -1.35 28.62
C GLU A 38 11.46 -0.53 27.72
N LEU A 39 10.24 -0.23 28.17
CA LEU A 39 9.28 0.56 27.40
C LEU A 39 9.74 2.02 27.22
N GLU A 40 10.44 2.62 28.20
CA GLU A 40 11.01 3.97 28.08
C GLU A 40 12.06 4.05 26.96
N LYS A 41 12.78 2.97 26.65
CA LYS A 41 13.75 2.97 25.55
C LYS A 41 13.07 3.10 24.18
N LEU A 42 11.87 2.53 24.03
CA LEU A 42 11.09 2.64 22.79
C LEU A 42 10.68 4.10 22.51
N GLN A 43 10.62 4.95 23.54
CA GLN A 43 10.34 6.38 23.41
C GLN A 43 11.58 7.21 23.02
N SER A 44 12.74 6.57 22.86
CA SER A 44 13.99 7.24 22.51
C SER A 44 13.98 7.71 21.06
N SER A 45 14.50 8.91 20.82
CA SER A 45 14.81 9.39 19.46
C SER A 45 16.23 9.00 19.00
N ASP A 46 16.98 8.26 19.83
CA ASP A 46 18.34 7.80 19.54
C ASP A 46 18.27 6.43 18.84
N SER A 47 18.68 6.38 17.57
CA SER A 47 18.60 5.18 16.73
C SER A 47 19.39 4.01 17.31
N GLN A 48 20.53 4.24 17.96
CA GLN A 48 21.31 3.20 18.64
C GLN A 48 20.51 2.58 19.81
N THR A 49 19.82 3.40 20.59
CA THR A 49 18.95 2.92 21.67
C THR A 49 17.82 2.05 21.12
N ILE A 50 17.21 2.44 20.00
CA ILE A 50 16.18 1.63 19.33
C ILE A 50 16.76 0.34 18.78
N GLN A 51 17.93 0.40 18.13
CA GLN A 51 18.66 -0.76 17.63
C GLN A 51 19.02 -1.75 18.74
N ASP A 52 19.33 -1.29 19.95
CA ASP A 52 19.57 -2.17 21.10
C ASP A 52 18.29 -2.82 21.65
N CYS A 53 17.11 -2.27 21.31
CA CYS A 53 15.80 -2.81 21.69
C CYS A 53 15.25 -3.81 20.66
N ILE A 54 15.62 -3.66 19.39
CA ILE A 54 15.15 -4.52 18.30
C ILE A 54 16.30 -5.45 17.86
N ASP A 55 16.06 -6.75 17.78
CA ASP A 55 17.10 -7.68 17.31
C ASP A 55 17.20 -7.62 15.77
N THR A 56 17.84 -6.57 15.24
CA THR A 56 17.98 -6.33 13.79
C THR A 56 18.66 -7.48 13.06
N GLN A 57 19.49 -8.27 13.74
CA GLN A 57 20.15 -9.45 13.17
C GLN A 57 19.17 -10.57 12.82
N ASN A 58 18.03 -10.63 13.50
CA ASN A 58 16.97 -11.59 13.20
C ASN A 58 15.98 -11.09 12.15
N LEU A 59 16.00 -9.79 11.80
CA LEU A 59 15.08 -9.17 10.84
C LEU A 59 15.58 -9.25 9.40
N LEU A 60 16.89 -9.27 9.19
CA LEU A 60 17.49 -9.35 7.85
C LEU A 60 18.16 -10.70 7.58
N PRO A 61 18.13 -11.19 6.33
CA PRO A 61 19.01 -12.26 5.91
C PRO A 61 20.47 -11.88 6.16
N SER A 62 21.29 -12.82 6.61
CA SER A 62 22.71 -12.56 6.91
C SER A 62 23.53 -12.03 5.73
N SER A 63 23.05 -12.23 4.49
CA SER A 63 23.66 -11.70 3.26
C SER A 63 23.39 -10.22 3.00
N GLU A 64 22.34 -9.66 3.62
CA GLU A 64 21.88 -8.28 3.42
C GLU A 64 22.13 -7.41 4.66
N TYR A 65 22.55 -8.01 5.77
CA TYR A 65 22.90 -7.29 6.99
C TYR A 65 24.18 -6.46 6.80
N THR A 66 24.05 -5.14 6.93
CA THR A 66 25.16 -4.19 7.11
C THR A 66 24.84 -3.25 8.27
N ASP A 67 25.84 -2.53 8.79
CA ASP A 67 25.62 -1.54 9.84
C ASP A 67 24.68 -0.43 9.36
N GLU A 68 24.78 -0.03 8.09
CA GLU A 68 23.88 0.96 7.47
C GLU A 68 22.44 0.44 7.36
N ALA A 69 22.25 -0.82 6.95
CA ALA A 69 20.92 -1.43 6.87
C ALA A 69 20.27 -1.57 8.26
N ALA A 70 21.08 -1.86 9.28
CA ALA A 70 20.62 -1.96 10.65
C ALA A 70 20.22 -0.58 11.23
N GLU A 71 20.97 0.48 10.89
CA GLU A 71 20.60 1.87 11.22
C GLU A 71 19.28 2.27 10.54
N GLU A 72 19.11 1.93 9.26
CA GLU A 72 17.89 2.22 8.52
C GLU A 72 16.65 1.50 9.09
N ILE A 73 16.80 0.25 9.50
CA ILE A 73 15.73 -0.48 10.22
C ILE A 73 15.43 0.20 11.55
N ALA A 74 16.44 0.60 12.32
CA ALA A 74 16.23 1.30 13.58
C ALA A 74 15.47 2.62 13.39
N ASP A 75 15.74 3.36 12.30
CA ASP A 75 14.98 4.55 11.92
C ASP A 75 13.50 4.20 11.67
N ILE A 76 13.20 3.15 10.91
CA ILE A 76 11.82 2.71 10.66
C ILE A 76 11.10 2.39 11.97
N PHE A 77 11.73 1.63 12.87
CA PHE A 77 11.14 1.31 14.17
C PHE A 77 10.96 2.56 15.04
N SER A 78 11.87 3.53 14.98
CA SER A 78 11.69 4.80 15.69
C SER A 78 10.42 5.53 15.22
N LEU A 79 10.05 5.41 13.94
CA LEU A 79 8.83 5.98 13.40
C LEU A 79 7.57 5.22 13.88
N PHE A 80 7.62 3.89 13.98
CA PHE A 80 6.57 3.10 14.64
C PHE A 80 6.34 3.56 16.09
N TYR A 81 7.42 3.89 16.80
CA TYR A 81 7.37 4.31 18.21
C TYR A 81 7.20 5.82 18.42
N LYS A 82 7.08 6.62 17.36
CA LYS A 82 6.99 8.10 17.43
C LYS A 82 5.93 8.59 18.42
N ASN A 83 4.78 7.91 18.46
CA ASN A 83 3.65 8.24 19.34
C ASN A 83 3.44 7.21 20.46
N PHE A 84 4.43 6.35 20.71
CA PHE A 84 4.34 5.29 21.70
C PHE A 84 4.24 5.85 23.13
N SER A 85 3.25 5.36 23.87
CA SER A 85 3.13 5.64 25.31
C SER A 85 2.58 4.46 26.07
N PHE A 86 2.83 4.41 27.37
CA PHE A 86 2.36 3.31 28.21
C PHE A 86 1.92 3.79 29.59
N GLU A 87 1.01 3.04 30.21
CA GLU A 87 0.57 3.24 31.59
C GLU A 87 0.55 1.91 32.33
N ILE A 88 1.35 1.77 33.39
CA ILE A 88 1.33 0.58 34.25
C ILE A 88 0.12 0.66 35.19
N LYS A 89 -0.80 -0.30 35.07
CA LYS A 89 -1.99 -0.42 35.91
C LYS A 89 -1.74 -1.24 37.15
N LYS A 90 -1.09 -2.39 37.01
CA LYS A 90 -0.92 -3.35 38.11
C LYS A 90 0.28 -4.24 37.90
N VAL A 91 0.96 -4.57 38.99
CA VAL A 91 2.06 -5.53 39.01
C VAL A 91 1.66 -6.72 39.87
N ARG A 92 1.98 -7.94 39.42
CA ARG A 92 1.85 -9.17 40.20
C ARG A 92 3.13 -9.98 40.05
N VAL A 93 3.66 -10.46 41.17
CA VAL A 93 4.82 -11.35 41.17
C VAL A 93 4.49 -12.63 41.92
N ASP A 94 4.84 -13.76 41.32
CA ASP A 94 4.86 -15.08 41.92
C ASP A 94 6.30 -15.41 42.29
N LYS A 95 6.61 -15.27 43.59
CA LYS A 95 7.96 -15.49 44.13
C LYS A 95 8.35 -16.96 44.18
N ASP A 96 7.37 -17.86 44.16
CA ASP A 96 7.63 -19.30 44.29
C ASP A 96 8.01 -19.89 42.92
N ASN A 97 7.57 -19.23 41.84
CA ASN A 97 7.81 -19.67 40.47
C ASN A 97 8.72 -18.73 39.66
N ASP A 98 9.27 -17.67 40.27
CA ASP A 98 10.13 -16.69 39.59
C ASP A 98 9.47 -16.05 38.34
N LYS A 99 8.14 -15.89 38.37
CA LYS A 99 7.32 -15.32 37.29
C LYS A 99 6.57 -14.08 37.76
N GLY A 100 6.29 -13.18 36.84
CA GLY A 100 5.53 -11.96 37.12
C GLY A 100 4.70 -11.54 35.92
N TYR A 101 3.77 -10.63 36.16
CA TYR A 101 2.96 -10.01 35.12
C TYR A 101 2.74 -8.54 35.46
N VAL A 102 2.86 -7.67 34.45
CA VAL A 102 2.55 -6.25 34.55
C VAL A 102 1.42 -5.93 33.58
N GLN A 103 0.28 -5.55 34.14
CA GLN A 103 -0.85 -5.04 33.38
C GLN A 103 -0.52 -3.62 32.94
N THR A 104 -0.53 -3.37 31.65
CA THR A 104 -0.27 -2.09 31.02
C THR A 104 -1.41 -1.69 30.11
N ASN A 105 -1.59 -0.38 29.93
CA ASN A 105 -2.15 0.14 28.69
C ASN A 105 -0.97 0.52 27.81
N LEU A 106 -0.94 0.02 26.58
CA LEU A 106 0.04 0.38 25.56
C LEU A 106 -0.68 1.17 24.49
N THR A 107 -0.17 2.36 24.16
CA THR A 107 -0.65 3.18 23.06
C THR A 107 0.39 3.15 21.95
N THR A 108 0.00 2.64 20.79
CA THR A 108 0.85 2.41 19.63
C THR A 108 0.18 3.00 18.40
N ILE A 109 0.91 3.08 17.28
CA ILE A 109 0.32 3.36 15.97
C ILE A 109 -0.80 2.35 15.67
N ASP A 110 -1.92 2.82 15.11
CA ASP A 110 -2.87 1.95 14.41
C ASP A 110 -2.32 1.69 13.01
N ALA A 111 -1.61 0.57 12.87
CA ALA A 111 -0.89 0.26 11.65
C ALA A 111 -1.80 -0.25 10.53
N HIS A 112 -3.12 -0.35 10.73
CA HIS A 112 -4.04 -0.83 9.68
C HIS A 112 -4.00 0.08 8.45
N SER A 113 -4.12 1.39 8.67
CA SER A 113 -4.05 2.38 7.58
C SER A 113 -2.67 2.42 6.93
N LEU A 114 -1.60 2.29 7.73
CA LEU A 114 -0.23 2.20 7.22
C LEU A 114 -0.04 0.96 6.32
N ALA A 115 -0.52 -0.20 6.76
CA ALA A 115 -0.45 -1.44 6.00
C ALA A 115 -1.19 -1.31 4.66
N LYS A 116 -2.38 -0.68 4.65
CA LYS A 116 -3.10 -0.39 3.41
C LYS A 116 -2.32 0.53 2.47
N ASP A 117 -1.84 1.66 2.97
CA ASP A 117 -1.07 2.65 2.18
C ASP A 117 0.22 2.03 1.63
N TYR A 118 0.91 1.22 2.43
CA TYR A 118 2.12 0.51 2.04
C TYR A 118 1.85 -0.59 1.00
N SER A 119 0.83 -1.42 1.22
CA SER A 119 0.45 -2.50 0.29
C SER A 119 0.01 -1.95 -1.07
N ALA A 120 -0.75 -0.86 -1.07
CA ALA A 120 -1.12 -0.16 -2.32
C ALA A 120 0.12 0.37 -3.05
N ALA A 121 1.06 0.98 -2.33
CA ALA A 121 2.28 1.50 -2.93
C ALA A 121 3.20 0.39 -3.48
N LEU A 122 3.29 -0.76 -2.80
CA LEU A 122 3.99 -1.94 -3.31
C LEU A 122 3.37 -2.46 -4.60
N LEU A 123 2.03 -2.52 -4.66
CA LEU A 123 1.32 -2.92 -5.88
C LEU A 123 1.62 -1.95 -7.04
N GLN A 124 1.53 -0.64 -6.80
CA GLN A 124 1.87 0.38 -7.79
C GLN A 124 3.30 0.21 -8.31
N LYS A 125 4.27 -0.03 -7.41
CA LYS A 125 5.67 -0.28 -7.79
C LYS A 125 5.82 -1.53 -8.66
N GLN A 126 5.11 -2.60 -8.35
CA GLN A 126 5.13 -3.82 -9.17
C GLN A 126 4.61 -3.56 -10.59
N ILE A 127 3.54 -2.78 -10.72
CA ILE A 127 2.98 -2.43 -12.04
C ILE A 127 3.94 -1.51 -12.81
N GLU A 128 4.56 -0.53 -12.12
CA GLU A 128 5.59 0.33 -12.72
C GLU A 128 6.80 -0.46 -13.23
N MET A 129 7.20 -1.54 -12.54
CA MET A 129 8.29 -2.41 -13.00
C MET A 129 7.96 -3.11 -14.31
N ASP A 130 6.71 -3.53 -14.52
CA ASP A 130 6.26 -4.14 -15.77
C ASP A 130 6.36 -3.16 -16.96
N ALA A 131 6.45 -1.85 -16.68
CA ALA A 131 6.63 -0.77 -17.66
C ALA A 131 8.09 -0.22 -17.71
N SER A 132 9.04 -0.87 -17.03
CA SER A 132 10.44 -0.42 -16.97
C SER A 132 11.28 -1.01 -18.10
N PRO A 133 12.15 -0.23 -18.78
CA PRO A 133 12.97 -0.72 -19.90
C PRO A 133 14.15 -1.60 -19.48
N GLY A 134 14.39 -1.80 -18.19
CA GLY A 134 15.51 -2.59 -17.68
C GLY A 134 15.07 -3.58 -16.60
N GLU A 135 15.93 -4.58 -16.35
CA GLU A 135 15.84 -5.50 -15.20
C GLU A 135 16.14 -4.74 -13.89
N VAL A 136 15.30 -3.76 -13.56
CA VAL A 136 15.34 -3.08 -12.26
C VAL A 136 14.55 -3.94 -11.30
N GLU A 137 15.23 -4.76 -10.51
CA GLU A 137 14.59 -5.54 -9.45
C GLU A 137 14.27 -4.64 -8.25
N PHE A 138 13.03 -4.70 -7.76
CA PHE A 138 12.66 -4.08 -6.49
C PHE A 138 13.20 -4.91 -5.34
N SER A 139 14.17 -4.35 -4.61
CA SER A 139 14.88 -5.04 -3.55
C SER A 139 14.17 -4.92 -2.20
N LEU A 140 14.61 -5.70 -1.20
CA LEU A 140 14.16 -5.53 0.17
C LEU A 140 14.46 -4.13 0.71
N SER A 141 15.61 -3.55 0.33
CA SER A 141 15.98 -2.19 0.73
C SER A 141 15.02 -1.15 0.14
N ASP A 142 14.60 -1.29 -1.12
CA ASP A 142 13.57 -0.43 -1.71
C ASP A 142 12.23 -0.58 -0.99
N SER A 143 11.88 -1.80 -0.57
CA SER A 143 10.71 -2.10 0.25
C SER A 143 10.75 -1.38 1.60
N CYS A 144 11.90 -1.36 2.28
CA CYS A 144 12.11 -0.65 3.55
C CYS A 144 12.03 0.86 3.38
N LEU A 145 12.68 1.41 2.34
CA LEU A 145 12.62 2.83 2.00
C LEU A 145 11.19 3.30 1.72
N LEU A 146 10.40 2.47 1.03
CA LEU A 146 9.00 2.76 0.77
C LEU A 146 8.18 2.78 2.07
N LEU A 147 8.42 1.85 3.00
CA LEU A 147 7.75 1.84 4.29
C LEU A 147 8.12 3.08 5.12
N LYS A 148 9.41 3.46 5.12
CA LYS A 148 9.92 4.67 5.75
C LYS A 148 9.22 5.92 5.19
N ASP A 149 9.12 6.05 3.87
CA ASP A 149 8.39 7.13 3.20
C ASP A 149 6.93 7.22 3.68
N LYS A 150 6.22 6.09 3.81
CA LYS A 150 4.84 6.08 4.30
C LYS A 150 4.70 6.52 5.75
N LEU A 151 5.64 6.12 6.61
CA LEU A 151 5.68 6.52 8.02
C LEU A 151 6.06 8.00 8.21
N GLU A 152 6.91 8.56 7.34
CA GLU A 152 7.34 9.97 7.41
C GLU A 152 6.30 10.93 6.81
N SER A 153 5.61 10.50 5.75
CA SER A 153 4.72 11.36 4.95
C SER A 153 3.34 11.59 5.57
N LYS A 154 2.91 10.73 6.50
CA LYS A 154 1.57 10.77 7.10
C LYS A 154 1.62 10.50 8.59
N ASP A 155 0.83 11.25 9.35
CA ASP A 155 0.57 10.95 10.75
C ASP A 155 -0.62 9.97 10.82
N TYR A 156 -0.34 8.73 11.20
CA TYR A 156 -1.36 7.71 11.42
C TYR A 156 -1.98 7.85 12.81
N ASP A 157 -3.22 7.37 12.93
CA ASP A 157 -3.92 7.30 14.21
C ASP A 157 -3.21 6.35 15.19
N THR A 158 -3.63 6.40 16.44
CA THR A 158 -3.10 5.55 17.51
C THR A 158 -4.22 4.77 18.17
N GLU A 159 -3.90 3.58 18.65
CA GLU A 159 -4.80 2.74 19.43
C GLU A 159 -4.20 2.44 20.80
N THR A 160 -5.05 2.26 21.81
CA THR A 160 -4.63 1.85 23.17
C THR A 160 -5.18 0.47 23.49
N VAL A 161 -4.29 -0.47 23.78
CA VAL A 161 -4.63 -1.85 24.16
C VAL A 161 -4.22 -2.12 25.60
N GLU A 162 -5.08 -2.79 26.37
CA GLU A 162 -4.74 -3.30 27.69
C GLU A 162 -4.05 -4.67 27.53
N PHE A 163 -2.78 -4.78 27.91
CA PHE A 163 -1.97 -5.99 27.74
C PHE A 163 -1.28 -6.40 29.05
N SER A 164 -1.07 -7.70 29.23
CA SER A 164 -0.43 -8.25 30.44
C SER A 164 0.97 -8.76 30.10
N ILE A 165 1.97 -7.91 30.26
CA ILE A 165 3.37 -8.20 29.95
C ILE A 165 3.91 -9.28 30.90
N PRO A 166 4.33 -10.46 30.39
CA PRO A 166 4.94 -11.49 31.20
C PRO A 166 6.39 -11.14 31.58
N LEU A 167 6.77 -11.52 32.79
CA LEU A 167 8.11 -11.33 33.34
C LEU A 167 8.67 -12.65 33.87
N GLU A 168 9.99 -12.77 33.79
CA GLU A 168 10.76 -13.82 34.44
C GLU A 168 11.90 -13.23 35.25
N LYS A 169 12.16 -13.85 36.41
CA LYS A 169 13.29 -13.48 37.24
C LYS A 169 14.51 -14.27 36.82
N GLU A 170 15.51 -13.57 36.31
CA GLU A 170 16.83 -14.11 36.06
C GLU A 170 17.79 -13.63 37.15
N ALA A 171 18.25 -14.57 37.98
CA ALA A 171 19.06 -14.31 39.17
C ALA A 171 18.39 -13.27 40.10
N ASP A 172 18.92 -12.04 40.16
CA ASP A 172 18.41 -10.96 41.01
C ASP A 172 17.65 -9.87 40.23
N SER A 173 17.43 -10.06 38.92
CA SER A 173 16.77 -9.09 38.04
C SER A 173 15.51 -9.66 37.38
N TRP A 174 14.49 -8.83 37.25
CA TRP A 174 13.31 -9.13 36.43
C TRP A 174 13.60 -8.73 34.98
N LYS A 175 13.17 -9.55 34.04
CA LYS A 175 13.22 -9.26 32.60
C LYS A 175 11.84 -9.42 31.98
N VAL A 176 11.57 -8.61 30.98
CA VAL A 176 10.40 -8.80 30.10
C VAL A 176 10.62 -10.03 29.26
N ILE A 177 9.56 -10.83 29.14
CA ILE A 177 9.51 -11.91 28.17
C ILE A 177 8.82 -11.33 26.93
N HIS A 178 9.59 -11.22 25.84
CA HIS A 178 9.03 -10.93 24.52
C HIS A 178 8.20 -12.12 24.05
N THR A 179 6.95 -11.83 23.73
CA THR A 179 5.99 -12.79 23.16
C THR A 179 5.56 -12.25 21.81
N GLU A 180 5.22 -13.12 20.87
CA GLU A 180 4.72 -12.70 19.53
C GLU A 180 3.61 -11.64 19.63
N GLU A 181 2.69 -11.79 20.59
CA GLU A 181 1.61 -10.82 20.83
C GLU A 181 2.12 -9.45 21.32
N LEU A 182 3.13 -9.41 22.20
CA LEU A 182 3.72 -8.16 22.67
C LEU A 182 4.45 -7.45 21.52
N ASP A 183 5.26 -8.18 20.77
CA ASP A 183 6.02 -7.61 19.66
C ASP A 183 5.10 -7.12 18.52
N SER A 184 3.99 -7.83 18.27
CA SER A 184 2.95 -7.38 17.33
C SER A 184 2.28 -6.09 17.82
N ILE A 185 1.84 -6.03 19.09
CA ILE A 185 1.22 -4.83 19.66
C ILE A 185 2.15 -3.62 19.55
N LEU A 186 3.44 -3.77 19.89
CA LEU A 186 4.40 -2.67 19.87
C LEU A 186 4.56 -2.03 18.47
N THR A 187 4.30 -2.79 17.40
CA THR A 187 4.31 -2.31 16.01
C THR A 187 2.92 -2.02 15.45
N GLY A 188 1.89 -1.97 16.30
CA GLY A 188 0.51 -1.69 15.88
C GLY A 188 -0.13 -2.83 15.08
N ASN A 189 0.32 -4.06 15.28
CA ASN A 189 -0.10 -5.26 14.55
C ASN A 189 0.17 -5.19 13.04
N PHE A 190 1.19 -4.43 12.61
CA PHE A 190 1.49 -4.21 11.20
C PHE A 190 1.69 -5.51 10.41
N ALA A 191 2.47 -6.45 10.94
CA ALA A 191 2.73 -7.73 10.29
C ALA A 191 1.46 -8.59 10.12
N ASP A 192 0.54 -8.52 11.09
CA ASP A 192 -0.75 -9.22 11.04
C ASP A 192 -1.62 -8.64 9.92
N TYR A 193 -1.67 -7.31 9.79
CA TYR A 193 -2.38 -6.66 8.68
C TYR A 193 -1.75 -6.97 7.32
N MET A 194 -0.42 -6.96 7.21
CA MET A 194 0.28 -7.30 5.97
C MET A 194 0.06 -8.76 5.55
N SER A 195 -0.29 -9.63 6.48
CA SER A 195 -0.63 -11.04 6.23
C SER A 195 -2.12 -11.24 5.90
N ASP A 196 -2.96 -10.20 6.04
CA ASP A 196 -4.37 -10.26 5.67
C ASP A 196 -4.52 -10.19 4.15
N SER A 197 -4.85 -11.33 3.55
CA SER A 197 -5.13 -11.46 2.11
C SER A 197 -6.25 -10.56 1.59
N ARG A 198 -7.04 -9.94 2.46
CA ARG A 198 -8.16 -9.04 2.13
C ARG A 198 -7.96 -7.61 2.63
N LEU A 199 -6.72 -7.26 3.02
CA LEU A 199 -6.36 -5.91 3.49
C LEU A 199 -6.78 -4.82 2.49
N LEU A 200 -6.48 -5.04 1.20
CA LEU A 200 -7.00 -4.24 0.11
C LEU A 200 -8.28 -4.88 -0.43
N SER A 201 -9.31 -4.07 -0.64
CA SER A 201 -10.52 -4.48 -1.34
C SER A 201 -10.26 -4.70 -2.84
N PRO A 202 -11.08 -5.50 -3.54
CA PRO A 202 -11.02 -5.64 -4.99
C PRO A 202 -11.01 -4.30 -5.74
N SER A 203 -11.84 -3.34 -5.32
CA SER A 203 -11.88 -2.00 -5.90
C SER A 203 -10.59 -1.23 -5.69
N GLU A 204 -9.97 -1.32 -4.52
CA GLU A 204 -8.67 -0.69 -4.27
C GLU A 204 -7.56 -1.29 -5.14
N ILE A 205 -7.62 -2.60 -5.40
CA ILE A 205 -6.67 -3.28 -6.30
C ILE A 205 -6.87 -2.81 -7.75
N VAL A 206 -8.11 -2.73 -8.23
CA VAL A 206 -8.43 -2.22 -9.57
C VAL A 206 -8.03 -0.75 -9.70
N ALA A 207 -8.37 0.07 -8.71
CA ALA A 207 -8.01 1.48 -8.68
C ALA A 207 -6.49 1.66 -8.73
N ALA A 208 -5.73 0.93 -7.91
CA ALA A 208 -4.27 0.99 -7.95
C ALA A 208 -3.70 0.63 -9.33
N HIS A 209 -4.25 -0.37 -10.02
CA HIS A 209 -3.83 -0.71 -11.38
C HIS A 209 -4.11 0.42 -12.37
N PHE A 210 -5.35 0.91 -12.41
CA PHE A 210 -5.73 1.92 -13.39
C PHE A 210 -5.15 3.30 -13.07
N ASP A 211 -4.98 3.65 -11.80
CA ASP A 211 -4.26 4.86 -11.40
C ASP A 211 -2.80 4.80 -11.85
N THR A 212 -2.12 3.65 -11.70
CA THR A 212 -0.74 3.51 -12.16
C THR A 212 -0.65 3.61 -13.68
N ILE A 213 -1.47 2.85 -14.43
CA ILE A 213 -1.46 2.87 -15.90
C ILE A 213 -1.83 4.27 -16.43
N GLY A 214 -2.80 4.94 -15.81
CA GLY A 214 -3.20 6.29 -16.18
C GLY A 214 -2.16 7.37 -15.90
N ASN A 215 -1.16 7.08 -15.06
CA ASN A 215 -0.03 7.98 -14.77
C ASN A 215 1.24 7.63 -15.57
N PHE A 216 1.22 6.58 -16.39
CA PHE A 216 2.36 6.24 -17.23
C PHE A 216 2.59 7.30 -18.30
N ASP A 217 3.87 7.63 -18.50
CA ASP A 217 4.26 8.41 -19.66
C ASP A 217 4.21 7.59 -20.95
N SER A 218 4.39 8.27 -22.08
CA SER A 218 4.35 7.65 -23.41
C SER A 218 5.36 6.51 -23.60
N GLU A 219 6.51 6.50 -22.91
CA GLU A 219 7.51 5.43 -23.03
C GLU A 219 7.13 4.24 -22.15
N GLN A 220 6.69 4.48 -20.92
CA GLN A 220 6.15 3.45 -20.02
C GLN A 220 4.96 2.74 -20.67
N LEU A 221 4.03 3.48 -21.30
CA LEU A 221 2.93 2.89 -22.04
C LEU A 221 3.42 2.04 -23.22
N LYS A 222 4.43 2.47 -23.99
CA LYS A 222 4.96 1.64 -25.09
C LYS A 222 5.45 0.28 -24.60
N ILE A 223 6.17 0.27 -23.48
CA ILE A 223 6.73 -0.94 -22.86
C ILE A 223 5.61 -1.81 -22.32
N TYR A 224 4.75 -1.22 -21.48
CA TYR A 224 3.62 -1.92 -20.85
C TYR A 224 2.69 -2.58 -21.87
N LEU A 225 2.44 -1.89 -23.00
CA LEU A 225 1.61 -2.38 -24.10
C LEU A 225 2.36 -3.27 -25.09
N SER A 226 3.67 -3.47 -24.90
CA SER A 226 4.54 -4.21 -25.81
C SER A 226 4.43 -3.70 -27.27
N LEU A 227 4.24 -2.39 -27.47
CA LEU A 227 4.09 -1.80 -28.81
C LEU A 227 5.35 -2.00 -29.66
N ASP A 228 6.52 -1.99 -29.04
CA ASP A 228 7.78 -2.24 -29.75
C ASP A 228 7.83 -3.66 -30.36
N GLU A 229 7.25 -4.66 -29.69
CA GLU A 229 7.17 -6.02 -30.19
C GLU A 229 6.11 -6.19 -31.29
N LEU A 230 5.00 -5.46 -31.18
CA LEU A 230 3.92 -5.48 -32.16
C LEU A 230 4.33 -4.80 -33.48
N MET A 231 5.21 -3.79 -33.40
CA MET A 231 5.51 -2.94 -34.55
C MET A 231 6.77 -3.34 -35.33
N GLN A 232 7.48 -4.42 -34.96
CA GLN A 232 8.51 -5.20 -35.71
C GLN A 232 9.37 -4.54 -36.81
N THR A 233 9.63 -3.23 -36.79
CA THR A 233 10.64 -2.57 -37.63
C THR A 233 11.12 -1.29 -36.96
N ASP A 234 12.44 -1.06 -36.94
CA ASP A 234 13.11 0.23 -36.63
C ASP A 234 12.81 1.32 -37.68
N ASP A 235 11.56 1.44 -38.13
CA ASP A 235 11.13 2.44 -39.08
C ASP A 235 10.55 3.66 -38.34
N ALA A 236 10.91 4.86 -38.78
CA ALA A 236 10.52 6.11 -38.11
C ALA A 236 9.00 6.30 -38.04
N PHE A 237 8.25 5.63 -38.92
CA PHE A 237 6.79 5.69 -38.95
C PHE A 237 6.19 4.94 -37.77
N ASN A 238 6.65 3.72 -37.50
CA ASN A 238 6.14 2.90 -36.42
C ASN A 238 6.37 3.54 -35.07
N ASN A 239 7.56 4.13 -34.84
CA ASN A 239 7.82 4.91 -33.62
C ASN A 239 6.88 6.11 -33.49
N SER A 240 6.58 6.81 -34.59
CA SER A 240 5.66 7.95 -34.59
C SER A 240 4.22 7.51 -34.33
N LEU A 241 3.80 6.40 -34.92
CA LEU A 241 2.46 5.82 -34.73
C LEU A 241 2.28 5.29 -33.29
N ALA A 242 3.25 4.57 -32.74
CA ALA A 242 3.25 4.16 -31.34
C ALA A 242 3.10 5.36 -30.40
N THR A 243 3.89 6.41 -30.64
CA THR A 243 3.83 7.65 -29.85
C THR A 243 2.47 8.33 -29.97
N ALA A 244 1.90 8.43 -31.17
CA ALA A 244 0.59 9.03 -31.37
C ALA A 244 -0.52 8.25 -30.64
N ILE A 245 -0.44 6.91 -30.66
CA ILE A 245 -1.39 6.03 -29.95
C ILE A 245 -1.25 6.21 -28.43
N THR A 246 -0.03 6.15 -27.88
CA THR A 246 0.15 6.28 -26.43
C THR A 246 -0.24 7.66 -25.92
N GLN A 247 0.02 8.73 -26.67
CA GLN A 247 -0.45 10.07 -26.33
C GLN A 247 -1.98 10.21 -26.35
N GLN A 248 -2.65 9.53 -27.28
CA GLN A 248 -4.12 9.51 -27.29
C GLN A 248 -4.68 8.79 -26.07
N ILE A 249 -4.08 7.64 -25.70
CA ILE A 249 -4.45 6.89 -24.50
C ILE A 249 -4.21 7.75 -23.25
N GLU A 250 -3.01 8.33 -23.08
CA GLU A 250 -2.65 9.20 -21.96
C GLU A 250 -3.65 10.35 -21.78
N LYS A 251 -4.10 10.97 -22.87
CA LYS A 251 -5.05 12.09 -22.86
C LYS A 251 -6.49 11.68 -22.54
N SER A 252 -6.89 10.48 -22.96
CA SER A 252 -8.30 10.07 -22.99
C SER A 252 -8.66 9.08 -21.89
N PHE A 253 -7.66 8.38 -21.34
CA PHE A 253 -7.88 7.31 -20.37
C PHE A 253 -8.45 7.87 -19.07
N HIS A 254 -9.64 7.41 -18.74
CA HIS A 254 -10.29 7.67 -17.47
C HIS A 254 -11.11 6.45 -17.09
N TYR A 255 -11.27 6.22 -15.79
CA TYR A 255 -12.12 5.15 -15.30
C TYR A 255 -12.96 5.62 -14.12
N GLN A 256 -14.10 4.96 -13.95
CA GLN A 256 -14.93 5.08 -12.78
C GLN A 256 -15.37 3.70 -12.33
N ILE A 257 -14.97 3.29 -11.13
CA ILE A 257 -15.53 2.11 -10.47
C ILE A 257 -16.95 2.45 -10.03
N THR A 258 -17.91 1.59 -10.37
CA THR A 258 -19.34 1.81 -10.14
C THR A 258 -19.90 0.88 -9.08
N GLU A 259 -19.43 -0.37 -9.04
CA GLU A 259 -19.92 -1.41 -8.14
C GLU A 259 -18.83 -2.44 -7.84
N GLU A 260 -18.94 -3.07 -6.68
CA GLU A 260 -18.10 -4.20 -6.26
C GLU A 260 -18.98 -5.27 -5.63
N GLU A 261 -18.85 -6.50 -6.12
CA GLU A 261 -19.45 -7.69 -5.55
C GLU A 261 -18.36 -8.69 -5.14
N GLN A 262 -18.50 -9.26 -3.94
CA GLN A 262 -17.55 -10.26 -3.43
C GLN A 262 -18.26 -11.57 -3.08
N GLU A 263 -17.72 -12.68 -3.56
CA GLU A 263 -18.20 -14.04 -3.29
C GLU A 263 -17.04 -14.96 -2.90
N GLU A 264 -16.89 -15.20 -1.60
CA GLU A 264 -15.82 -16.03 -1.01
C GLU A 264 -14.41 -15.59 -1.43
N ASN A 265 -13.86 -16.20 -2.48
CA ASN A 265 -12.54 -15.92 -3.04
C ASN A 265 -12.61 -15.32 -4.44
N ASN A 266 -13.81 -15.00 -4.94
CA ASN A 266 -14.01 -14.31 -6.21
C ASN A 266 -14.59 -12.92 -5.94
N ALA A 267 -14.30 -11.98 -6.82
CA ALA A 267 -14.93 -10.67 -6.81
C ALA A 267 -15.16 -10.20 -8.25
N GLU A 268 -16.19 -9.38 -8.42
CA GLU A 268 -16.49 -8.67 -9.65
C GLU A 268 -16.48 -7.17 -9.33
N VAL A 269 -15.62 -6.41 -10.02
CA VAL A 269 -15.57 -4.95 -9.96
C VAL A 269 -16.10 -4.40 -11.27
N HIS A 270 -17.21 -3.68 -11.19
CA HIS A 270 -17.79 -3.02 -12.34
C HIS A 270 -17.15 -1.66 -12.52
N ALA A 271 -16.71 -1.37 -13.73
CA ALA A 271 -16.08 -0.10 -14.06
C ALA A 271 -16.52 0.39 -15.44
N THR A 272 -16.68 1.69 -15.55
CA THR A 272 -16.76 2.37 -16.84
C THR A 272 -15.37 2.87 -17.20
N ILE A 273 -14.80 2.40 -18.31
CA ILE A 273 -13.52 2.88 -18.83
C ILE A 273 -13.79 3.76 -20.03
N THR A 274 -13.10 4.89 -20.10
CA THR A 274 -13.12 5.84 -21.21
C THR A 274 -11.76 5.82 -21.89
N SER A 275 -11.77 5.72 -23.21
CA SER A 275 -10.57 5.56 -24.06
C SER A 275 -10.74 6.36 -25.37
N PRO A 276 -9.68 6.50 -26.19
CA PRO A 276 -9.80 7.12 -27.51
C PRO A 276 -10.79 6.36 -28.40
N ASP A 277 -11.60 7.10 -29.17
CA ASP A 277 -12.51 6.52 -30.16
C ASP A 277 -11.77 6.24 -31.48
N PHE A 278 -11.19 5.04 -31.58
CA PHE A 278 -10.47 4.62 -32.79
C PHE A 278 -11.39 4.41 -34.00
N GLU A 279 -12.69 4.17 -33.82
CA GLU A 279 -13.63 4.09 -34.93
C GLU A 279 -13.75 5.47 -35.60
N THR A 280 -13.98 6.52 -34.81
CA THR A 280 -14.02 7.91 -35.31
C THR A 280 -12.68 8.35 -35.92
N ILE A 281 -11.55 7.99 -35.31
CA ILE A 281 -10.20 8.28 -35.86
C ILE A 281 -10.06 7.69 -37.27
N LEU A 282 -10.35 6.40 -37.40
CA LEU A 282 -10.12 5.69 -38.65
C LEU A 282 -11.15 6.07 -39.73
N ASP A 283 -12.36 6.47 -39.35
CA ASP A 283 -13.35 7.06 -40.26
C ASP A 283 -12.90 8.43 -40.78
N SER A 284 -12.33 9.27 -39.91
CA SER A 284 -11.70 10.54 -40.32
C SER A 284 -10.57 10.29 -41.30
N TYR A 285 -9.68 9.34 -41.00
CA TYR A 285 -8.60 8.91 -41.88
C TYR A 285 -9.12 8.46 -43.26
N LYS A 286 -10.11 7.55 -43.30
CA LYS A 286 -10.74 7.07 -44.53
C LYS A 286 -11.30 8.21 -45.37
N ASN A 287 -12.01 9.15 -44.73
CA ASN A 287 -12.61 10.30 -45.39
C ASN A 287 -11.55 11.25 -45.98
N GLN A 288 -10.48 11.54 -45.25
CA GLN A 288 -9.40 12.39 -45.71
C GLN A 288 -8.60 11.75 -46.85
N LEU A 289 -8.27 10.46 -46.72
CA LEU A 289 -7.57 9.70 -47.76
C LEU A 289 -8.41 9.64 -49.05
N THR A 290 -9.71 9.34 -48.95
CA THR A 290 -10.62 9.29 -50.11
C THR A 290 -10.72 10.63 -50.83
N LYS A 291 -10.72 11.74 -50.09
CA LYS A 291 -10.70 13.09 -50.69
C LYS A 291 -9.38 13.34 -51.41
N TRP A 292 -8.25 12.99 -50.79
CA TRP A 292 -6.93 13.18 -51.39
C TRP A 292 -6.73 12.33 -52.65
N LEU A 293 -7.19 11.08 -52.66
CA LEU A 293 -7.12 10.17 -53.82
C LEU A 293 -7.90 10.66 -55.05
N LYS A 294 -8.79 11.65 -54.90
CA LYS A 294 -9.50 12.31 -56.02
C LYS A 294 -8.73 13.49 -56.61
N THR A 295 -7.57 13.84 -56.07
CA THR A 295 -6.77 15.00 -56.51
C THR A 295 -5.73 14.61 -57.55
N SER A 296 -5.27 15.59 -58.33
CA SER A 296 -4.14 15.42 -59.26
C SER A 296 -2.84 15.01 -58.55
N ASP A 297 -2.66 15.46 -57.31
CA ASP A 297 -1.45 15.21 -56.52
C ASP A 297 -1.28 13.71 -56.27
N SER A 298 -2.37 13.01 -55.91
CA SER A 298 -2.37 11.55 -55.69
C SER A 298 -1.99 10.73 -56.93
N LEU A 299 -2.33 11.21 -58.13
CA LEU A 299 -1.97 10.57 -59.40
C LEU A 299 -0.48 10.73 -59.70
N SER A 300 0.08 11.91 -59.38
CA SER A 300 1.49 12.23 -59.60
C SER A 300 2.44 11.70 -58.53
N ALA A 301 1.94 11.37 -57.33
CA ALA A 301 2.73 10.95 -56.17
C ALA A 301 3.45 9.58 -56.33
N GLY A 302 3.01 8.75 -57.27
CA GLY A 302 3.52 7.38 -57.42
C GLY A 302 3.21 6.49 -56.21
N ALA A 303 3.77 5.28 -56.19
CA ALA A 303 3.47 4.31 -55.13
C ALA A 303 4.03 4.71 -53.76
N GLN A 304 5.26 5.25 -53.72
CA GLN A 304 5.88 5.67 -52.46
C GLN A 304 5.19 6.91 -51.87
N GLY A 305 4.95 7.95 -52.67
CA GLY A 305 4.30 9.16 -52.18
C GLY A 305 2.86 8.92 -51.70
N ARG A 306 2.16 7.92 -52.26
CA ARG A 306 0.86 7.48 -51.72
C ARG A 306 0.99 6.85 -50.33
N ARG A 307 1.96 5.94 -50.14
CA ARG A 307 2.24 5.34 -48.83
C ARG A 307 2.65 6.40 -47.80
N ASP A 308 3.51 7.34 -48.18
CA ASP A 308 3.94 8.41 -47.28
C ASP A 308 2.73 9.27 -46.87
N LYS A 309 1.80 9.55 -47.80
CA LYS A 309 0.59 10.31 -47.50
C LYS A 309 -0.41 9.54 -46.63
N GLU A 310 -0.58 8.24 -46.85
CA GLU A 310 -1.39 7.36 -46.00
C GLU A 310 -0.88 7.39 -44.55
N ARG A 311 0.45 7.23 -44.37
CA ARG A 311 1.11 7.29 -43.07
C ARG A 311 0.93 8.64 -42.37
N GLU A 312 1.15 9.74 -43.10
CA GLU A 312 0.97 11.12 -42.59
C GLU A 312 -0.48 11.37 -42.14
N LEU A 313 -1.46 10.97 -42.96
CA LEU A 313 -2.88 11.16 -42.65
C LEU A 313 -3.32 10.34 -41.44
N LEU A 314 -2.84 9.10 -41.30
CA LEU A 314 -3.18 8.25 -40.16
C LEU A 314 -2.68 8.86 -38.85
N ILE A 315 -1.39 9.21 -38.78
CA ILE A 315 -0.80 9.86 -37.60
C ILE A 315 -1.55 11.15 -37.29
N SER A 316 -1.79 12.00 -38.29
CA SER A 316 -2.52 13.25 -38.10
C SER A 316 -3.95 13.04 -37.58
N CYS A 317 -4.67 12.00 -38.01
CA CYS A 317 -6.01 11.72 -37.49
C CYS A 317 -5.98 11.25 -36.04
N ILE A 318 -4.97 10.46 -35.66
CA ILE A 318 -4.77 10.02 -34.27
C ILE A 318 -4.42 11.23 -33.40
N GLU A 319 -3.42 12.03 -33.78
CA GLU A 319 -2.95 13.18 -32.99
C GLU A 319 -4.04 14.24 -32.76
N ASN A 320 -4.88 14.49 -33.77
CA ASN A 320 -5.90 15.55 -33.71
C ASN A 320 -7.26 15.04 -33.21
N ASN A 321 -7.34 13.80 -32.74
CA ASN A 321 -8.56 13.26 -32.18
C ASN A 321 -8.88 13.88 -30.80
N GLU A 322 -10.15 14.19 -30.62
CA GLU A 322 -10.73 14.66 -29.36
C GLU A 322 -11.91 13.78 -28.91
N ASP A 323 -12.34 12.82 -29.75
CA ASP A 323 -13.49 11.97 -29.48
C ASP A 323 -13.06 10.77 -28.62
N THR A 324 -13.88 10.44 -27.64
CA THR A 324 -13.69 9.32 -26.71
C THR A 324 -14.91 8.42 -26.69
N VAL A 325 -14.69 7.17 -26.31
CA VAL A 325 -15.74 6.16 -26.11
C VAL A 325 -15.63 5.61 -24.71
N SER A 326 -16.77 5.27 -24.10
CA SER A 326 -16.82 4.62 -22.80
C SER A 326 -17.43 3.22 -22.90
N LYS A 327 -16.79 2.23 -22.27
CA LYS A 327 -17.26 0.84 -22.19
C LYS A 327 -17.44 0.46 -20.72
N ASP A 328 -18.61 -0.08 -20.40
CA ASP A 328 -18.84 -0.71 -19.11
C ASP A 328 -18.27 -2.14 -19.15
N ILE A 329 -17.41 -2.46 -18.19
CA ILE A 329 -16.77 -3.78 -18.09
C ILE A 329 -16.93 -4.35 -16.68
N VAL A 330 -16.76 -5.68 -16.59
CA VAL A 330 -16.74 -6.42 -15.33
C VAL A 330 -15.36 -7.03 -15.16
N ILE A 331 -14.60 -6.51 -14.20
CA ILE A 331 -13.25 -6.98 -13.89
C ILE A 331 -13.35 -8.06 -12.84
N ARG A 332 -12.91 -9.27 -13.18
CA ARG A 332 -12.94 -10.42 -12.28
C ARG A 332 -11.64 -10.48 -11.48
N LEU A 333 -11.76 -10.71 -10.18
CA LEU A 333 -10.63 -10.92 -9.29
C LEU A 333 -10.76 -12.25 -8.56
N PHE A 334 -9.62 -12.87 -8.27
CA PHE A 334 -9.53 -14.05 -7.44
C PHE A 334 -8.55 -13.83 -6.28
N ASN A 335 -8.95 -14.19 -5.06
CA ASN A 335 -8.09 -14.17 -3.89
C ASN A 335 -7.35 -15.51 -3.76
N ASP A 336 -6.03 -15.47 -3.89
CA ASP A 336 -5.15 -16.65 -3.83
C ASP A 336 -4.73 -17.04 -2.40
N GLY A 337 -5.26 -16.36 -1.39
CA GLY A 337 -4.86 -16.49 0.01
C GLY A 337 -3.68 -15.60 0.40
N VAL A 338 -3.12 -14.82 -0.54
CA VAL A 338 -2.10 -13.80 -0.29
C VAL A 338 -2.65 -12.41 -0.62
N ASN A 339 -3.31 -12.24 -1.78
CA ASN A 339 -4.02 -11.00 -2.12
C ASN A 339 -5.05 -11.26 -3.24
N TRP A 340 -5.90 -10.27 -3.55
CA TRP A 340 -6.70 -10.29 -4.76
C TRP A 340 -5.82 -10.12 -6.00
N LYS A 341 -6.13 -10.90 -7.05
CA LYS A 341 -5.45 -10.86 -8.36
C LYS A 341 -6.47 -10.59 -9.44
N ILE A 342 -6.21 -9.59 -10.28
CA ILE A 342 -7.00 -9.33 -11.49
C ILE A 342 -6.84 -10.50 -12.45
N GLN A 343 -7.96 -11.06 -12.89
CA GLN A 343 -8.01 -12.04 -13.96
C GLN A 343 -8.04 -11.26 -15.28
N MET A 344 -6.88 -11.08 -15.89
CA MET A 344 -6.79 -10.40 -17.17
C MET A 344 -7.59 -11.14 -18.24
N ASP A 345 -8.51 -10.41 -18.86
CA ASP A 345 -9.27 -10.85 -20.03
C ASP A 345 -9.08 -9.84 -21.18
N PRO A 346 -9.42 -10.21 -22.43
CA PRO A 346 -9.31 -9.31 -23.56
C PRO A 346 -10.19 -8.06 -23.43
N ASP A 347 -11.35 -8.15 -22.75
CA ASP A 347 -12.28 -7.03 -22.61
C ASP A 347 -11.67 -5.87 -21.81
N ILE A 348 -10.87 -6.17 -20.78
CA ILE A 348 -10.12 -5.16 -20.02
C ILE A 348 -9.12 -4.45 -20.93
N ALA A 349 -8.30 -5.20 -21.66
CA ALA A 349 -7.31 -4.61 -22.56
C ALA A 349 -7.98 -3.78 -23.66
N GLU A 350 -9.02 -4.29 -24.29
CA GLU A 350 -9.79 -3.57 -25.31
C GLU A 350 -10.40 -2.27 -24.77
N ALA A 351 -10.98 -2.31 -23.56
CA ALA A 351 -11.58 -1.13 -22.93
C ALA A 351 -10.54 -0.07 -22.57
N VAL A 352 -9.37 -0.46 -22.07
CA VAL A 352 -8.29 0.47 -21.75
C VAL A 352 -7.68 1.08 -23.03
N PHE A 353 -7.56 0.30 -24.10
CA PHE A 353 -6.82 0.69 -25.31
C PHE A 353 -7.70 1.16 -26.49
N GLY A 354 -9.00 1.33 -26.28
CA GLY A 354 -9.92 1.89 -27.27
C GLY A 354 -10.27 0.95 -28.43
N ASP A 355 -10.25 -0.36 -28.16
CA ASP A 355 -10.78 -1.42 -29.03
C ASP A 355 -10.39 -1.26 -30.52
N ILE A 356 -9.09 -1.01 -30.74
CA ILE A 356 -8.50 -0.87 -32.07
C ILE A 356 -8.89 -2.02 -33.02
N PRO A 357 -8.88 -3.31 -32.59
CA PRO A 357 -9.29 -4.42 -33.45
C PRO A 357 -10.72 -4.24 -34.00
N SER A 358 -11.70 -3.94 -33.16
CA SER A 358 -13.08 -3.73 -33.59
C SER A 358 -13.24 -2.52 -34.50
N ALA A 359 -12.50 -1.43 -34.22
CA ALA A 359 -12.48 -0.26 -35.09
C ALA A 359 -11.97 -0.57 -36.52
N ILE A 360 -10.96 -1.44 -36.63
CA ILE A 360 -10.45 -1.92 -37.93
C ILE A 360 -11.50 -2.77 -38.65
N GLU A 361 -12.19 -3.66 -37.94
CA GLU A 361 -13.24 -4.53 -38.51
C GLU A 361 -14.43 -3.72 -39.04
N SER A 362 -14.95 -2.77 -38.25
CA SER A 362 -16.06 -1.88 -38.65
C SER A 362 -15.79 -1.18 -39.99
N ILE A 363 -14.56 -0.73 -40.19
CA ILE A 363 -14.17 -0.01 -41.41
C ILE A 363 -13.98 -0.93 -42.61
N ALA A 364 -13.53 -2.16 -42.37
CA ALA A 364 -13.42 -3.19 -43.39
C ALA A 364 -14.78 -3.65 -43.91
N GLU A 365 -15.80 -3.74 -43.05
CA GLU A 365 -17.17 -4.07 -43.44
C GLU A 365 -17.82 -2.97 -44.29
N ASN A 366 -17.50 -1.70 -43.99
CA ASN A 366 -17.91 -0.52 -44.78
C ASN A 366 -17.22 -0.40 -46.16
N ILE A 367 -16.60 -1.48 -46.67
CA ILE A 367 -15.96 -1.59 -48.00
C ILE A 367 -16.68 -2.61 -48.91
N GLN A 368 -17.69 -3.35 -48.42
CA GLN A 368 -18.65 -4.08 -49.26
C GLN A 368 -19.81 -3.18 -49.69
#